data_AF-A0A9C8AKM5-F1
#
_entry.id   AF-A0A9C8AKM5-F1
#
_cell.length_a   1.000
_cell.length_b   1.000
_cell.length_c   1.000
_cell.angle_alpha   90.00
_cell.angle_beta   90.00
_cell.angle_gamma   90.00
#
_symmetry.space_group_name_H-M   'P 1'
#
loop_
_entity.id
_entity.type
_entity.pdbx_description
1 polymer ?
#
loop_
_entity_poly.entity_id
_entity_poly.type
_entity_poly.pdbx_seq_one_letter_code
_entity_poly.pdbx_strand_id
1 'polypeptide(L)'
;MKTLRESLLDYDMAMLRAIAEQLQIPLETNIQKEAVDHLALELSKPEVVGKALALLSSEEREALDNLIRWGGKAQVAFFTRRYGPIRPFGPGKLARERPWENPASPAEKLWFLGMIFKGFEVTETGLVEVVYIPEDLLSLLPSPAPLEETFPVEVAAEPARKSKAEPYLTEALFLYLVYLQKEPVQPVYELELPDAAKEALVEIFKKRKVWPPIWADLLLPCVHSVALSLGLVRVESGFIKPHPDYVRPWLKASQWERLTGIWQAWLDNLNWNELWELPALRCEDTGWRNDPRLARRRIVSFLSRCPEEQWISLDSFVAAIKEVEPDFQRPDGNYNTWYIRDPTTGQYLMGFEHWEQVEGALIRFILTGPLHWIGVMELGWDEGEAPVSFRLSPI
;
A
#
# COMPACT_ATOMS: atom_id res chain seq x y z
N MET A 1 -8.44 -3.92 -23.49
CA MET A 1 -6.97 -3.90 -23.26
C MET A 1 -6.28 -4.01 -24.62
N LYS A 2 -4.94 -4.04 -24.70
CA LYS A 2 -4.26 -4.29 -26.00
C LYS A 2 -4.45 -5.75 -26.41
N THR A 3 -4.68 -5.98 -27.70
CA THR A 3 -4.68 -7.31 -28.33
C THR A 3 -3.24 -7.80 -28.53
N LEU A 4 -3.04 -9.10 -28.69
CA LEU A 4 -1.72 -9.70 -28.92
C LEU A 4 -1.03 -9.06 -30.13
N ARG A 5 -1.79 -8.80 -31.20
CA ARG A 5 -1.31 -8.13 -32.40
C ARG A 5 -0.79 -6.72 -32.09
N GLU A 6 -1.53 -5.92 -31.34
CA GLU A 6 -1.11 -4.56 -30.95
C GLU A 6 0.13 -4.59 -30.06
N SER A 7 0.22 -5.56 -29.16
CA SER A 7 1.39 -5.75 -28.30
C SER A 7 2.65 -6.15 -29.07
N LEU A 8 2.51 -6.98 -30.11
CA LEU A 8 3.62 -7.40 -30.96
C LEU A 8 4.11 -6.29 -31.91
N LEU A 9 3.26 -5.32 -32.28
CA LEU A 9 3.66 -4.16 -33.10
C LEU A 9 4.72 -3.28 -32.41
N ASP A 10 4.74 -3.27 -31.08
CA ASP A 10 5.71 -2.50 -30.29
C ASP A 10 7.13 -3.14 -30.32
N TYR A 11 7.29 -4.35 -30.87
CA TYR A 11 8.56 -5.09 -30.90
C TYR A 11 9.28 -5.03 -32.24
N ASP A 12 10.61 -4.97 -32.19
CA ASP A 12 11.45 -5.09 -33.38
C ASP A 12 11.51 -6.53 -33.95
N MET A 13 12.02 -6.65 -35.17
CA MET A 13 12.15 -7.95 -35.85
C MET A 13 13.02 -8.96 -35.09
N ALA A 14 13.98 -8.52 -34.27
CA ALA A 14 14.82 -9.45 -33.52
C ALA A 14 14.01 -10.11 -32.40
N MET A 15 13.18 -9.34 -31.69
CA MET A 15 12.29 -9.88 -30.66
C MET A 15 11.21 -10.78 -31.26
N LEU A 16 10.60 -10.40 -32.39
CA LEU A 16 9.63 -11.24 -33.09
C LEU A 16 10.23 -12.59 -33.50
N ARG A 17 11.47 -12.59 -34.00
CA ARG A 17 12.21 -13.82 -34.31
C ARG A 17 12.53 -14.65 -33.08
N ALA A 18 12.87 -14.04 -31.96
CA ALA A 18 13.11 -14.75 -30.70
C ALA A 18 11.87 -15.52 -30.22
N ILE A 19 10.69 -14.87 -30.25
CA ILE A 19 9.40 -15.50 -29.89
C ILE A 19 9.10 -16.66 -30.84
N ALA A 20 9.25 -16.42 -32.15
CA ALA A 20 9.03 -17.45 -33.17
C ALA A 20 9.95 -18.67 -32.99
N GLU A 21 11.23 -18.45 -32.70
CA GLU A 21 12.22 -19.51 -32.54
C GLU A 21 11.93 -20.39 -31.31
N GLN A 22 11.57 -19.79 -30.17
CA GLN A 22 11.18 -20.54 -28.96
C GLN A 22 9.99 -21.47 -29.20
N LEU A 23 9.02 -21.02 -29.98
CA LEU A 23 7.77 -21.75 -30.23
C LEU A 23 7.79 -22.56 -31.53
N GLN A 24 8.94 -22.59 -32.22
CA GLN A 24 9.16 -23.28 -33.48
C GLN A 24 8.16 -22.84 -34.58
N ILE A 25 7.83 -21.55 -34.61
CA ILE A 25 6.98 -20.93 -35.63
C ILE A 25 7.90 -20.45 -36.77
N PRO A 26 7.75 -20.93 -38.01
CA PRO A 26 8.55 -20.45 -39.13
C PRO A 26 8.18 -19.01 -39.48
N LEU A 27 9.18 -18.12 -39.53
CA LEU A 27 9.04 -16.75 -40.04
C LEU A 27 9.92 -16.57 -41.28
N GLU A 28 9.28 -16.50 -42.45
CA GLU A 28 9.97 -16.34 -43.74
C GLU A 28 10.07 -14.86 -44.19
N THR A 29 9.28 -13.97 -43.58
CA THR A 29 9.25 -12.55 -43.92
C THR A 29 10.24 -11.73 -43.08
N ASN A 30 10.75 -10.65 -43.70
CA ASN A 30 11.52 -9.60 -43.03
C ASN A 30 10.71 -8.33 -42.80
N ILE A 31 9.43 -8.33 -43.19
CA ILE A 31 8.52 -7.20 -43.02
C ILE A 31 7.85 -7.35 -41.65
N GLN A 32 8.12 -6.41 -40.74
CA GLN A 32 7.62 -6.43 -39.36
C GLN A 32 6.12 -6.67 -39.29
N LYS A 33 5.34 -5.92 -40.08
CA LYS A 33 3.88 -6.02 -40.05
C LYS A 33 3.37 -7.41 -40.45
N GLU A 34 3.98 -8.03 -41.45
CA GLU A 34 3.65 -9.40 -41.87
C GLU A 34 4.06 -10.43 -40.80
N ALA A 35 5.23 -10.25 -40.18
CA ALA A 35 5.68 -11.11 -39.09
C ALA A 35 4.76 -11.03 -37.87
N VAL A 36 4.29 -9.82 -37.52
CA VAL A 36 3.34 -9.59 -36.44
C VAL A 36 1.98 -10.24 -36.75
N ASP A 37 1.46 -10.06 -37.96
CA ASP A 37 0.19 -10.66 -38.36
C ASP A 37 0.24 -12.19 -38.32
N HIS A 38 1.36 -12.78 -38.78
CA HIS A 38 1.59 -14.22 -38.71
C HIS A 38 1.74 -14.72 -37.27
N LEU A 39 2.57 -14.06 -36.45
CA LEU A 39 2.77 -14.45 -35.05
C LEU A 39 1.50 -14.33 -34.22
N ALA A 40 0.74 -13.24 -34.37
CA ALA A 40 -0.51 -13.07 -33.65
C ALA A 40 -1.49 -14.21 -33.97
N LEU A 41 -1.60 -14.59 -35.25
CA LEU A 41 -2.47 -15.69 -35.68
C LEU A 41 -2.02 -17.06 -35.15
N GLU A 42 -0.72 -17.34 -35.15
CA GLU A 42 -0.18 -18.60 -34.65
C GLU A 42 -0.24 -18.71 -33.12
N LEU A 43 0.12 -17.65 -32.40
CA LEU A 43 0.12 -17.61 -30.93
C LEU A 43 -1.30 -17.70 -30.33
N SER A 44 -2.33 -17.27 -31.06
CA SER A 44 -3.72 -17.45 -30.66
C SER A 44 -4.26 -18.87 -30.90
N LYS A 45 -3.45 -19.81 -31.38
CA LYS A 45 -3.87 -21.22 -31.52
C LYS A 45 -3.71 -21.98 -30.20
N PRO A 46 -4.73 -22.73 -29.75
CA PRO A 46 -4.63 -23.54 -28.53
C PRO A 46 -3.44 -24.52 -28.50
N GLU A 47 -3.04 -25.04 -29.66
CA GLU A 47 -1.87 -25.92 -29.79
C GLU A 47 -0.55 -25.21 -29.47
N VAL A 48 -0.39 -23.97 -29.91
CA VAL A 48 0.82 -23.16 -29.67
C VAL A 48 0.85 -22.69 -28.22
N VAL A 49 -0.30 -22.27 -27.66
CA VAL A 49 -0.44 -21.97 -26.24
C VAL A 49 -0.09 -23.19 -25.39
N GLY A 50 -0.59 -24.37 -25.75
CA GLY A 50 -0.26 -25.63 -25.07
C GLY A 50 1.23 -25.96 -25.11
N LYS A 51 1.90 -25.76 -26.25
CA LYS A 51 3.36 -25.89 -26.37
C LYS A 51 4.09 -24.90 -25.47
N ALA A 52 3.70 -23.63 -25.48
CA ALA A 52 4.32 -22.61 -24.65
C ALA A 52 4.20 -22.94 -23.16
N LEU A 53 3.02 -23.38 -22.70
CA LEU A 53 2.79 -23.81 -21.32
C LEU A 53 3.62 -25.05 -20.94
N ALA A 54 3.85 -25.97 -21.88
CA ALA A 54 4.67 -27.16 -21.66
C ALA A 54 6.17 -26.86 -21.56
N LEU A 55 6.63 -25.69 -22.04
CA LEU A 55 8.01 -25.23 -21.90
C LEU A 55 8.30 -24.57 -20.55
N LEU A 56 7.27 -24.28 -19.74
CA LEU A 56 7.43 -23.59 -18.46
C LEU A 56 7.86 -24.57 -17.36
N SER A 57 8.83 -24.14 -16.56
CA SER A 57 9.12 -24.75 -15.26
C SER A 57 8.00 -24.49 -14.26
N SER A 58 8.06 -25.12 -13.08
CA SER A 58 7.08 -24.87 -12.00
C SER A 58 7.06 -23.40 -11.57
N GLU A 59 8.22 -22.76 -11.44
CA GLU A 59 8.34 -21.35 -11.04
C GLU A 59 7.79 -20.40 -12.12
N GLU A 60 8.06 -20.70 -13.39
CA GLU A 60 7.55 -19.93 -14.54
C GLU A 60 6.04 -20.07 -14.69
N ARG A 61 5.52 -21.28 -14.44
CA ARG A 61 4.09 -21.52 -14.43
C ARG A 61 3.40 -20.81 -13.29
N GLU A 62 4.00 -20.81 -12.11
CA GLU A 62 3.49 -20.05 -10.96
C GLU A 62 3.42 -18.54 -11.25
N ALA A 63 4.46 -17.98 -11.88
CA ALA A 63 4.48 -16.58 -12.27
C ALA A 63 3.34 -16.21 -13.24
N LEU A 64 3.09 -17.06 -14.23
CA LEU A 64 1.98 -16.87 -15.17
C LEU A 64 0.62 -17.03 -14.48
N ASP A 65 0.43 -18.08 -13.69
CA ASP A 65 -0.82 -18.37 -13.01
C ASP A 65 -1.18 -17.24 -12.02
N ASN A 66 -0.22 -16.69 -11.29
CA ASN A 66 -0.46 -15.55 -10.40
C ASN A 66 -0.81 -14.27 -11.18
N LEU A 67 -0.16 -14.03 -12.33
CA LEU A 67 -0.55 -12.92 -13.19
C LEU A 67 -1.99 -13.06 -13.70
N ILE A 68 -2.42 -14.27 -14.06
CA ILE A 68 -3.82 -14.56 -14.44
C ILE A 68 -4.76 -14.29 -13.26
N ARG A 69 -4.41 -14.71 -12.03
CA ARG A 69 -5.20 -14.45 -10.81
C ARG A 69 -5.37 -12.96 -10.53
N TRP A 70 -4.37 -12.15 -10.85
CA TRP A 70 -4.45 -10.68 -10.78
C TRP A 70 -5.23 -10.04 -11.95
N GLY A 71 -6.00 -10.82 -12.70
CA GLY A 71 -6.77 -10.34 -13.86
C GLY A 71 -5.93 -10.15 -15.11
N GLY A 72 -4.77 -10.80 -15.19
CA GLY A 72 -3.86 -10.75 -16.34
C GLY A 72 -2.92 -9.55 -16.34
N LYS A 73 -2.76 -8.84 -15.21
CA LYS A 73 -1.99 -7.59 -15.16
C LYS A 73 -1.34 -7.34 -13.80
N ALA A 74 -0.13 -6.77 -13.81
CA ALA A 74 0.57 -6.32 -12.61
C ALA A 74 1.56 -5.20 -12.94
N GLN A 75 2.00 -4.44 -11.94
CA GLN A 75 3.08 -3.44 -12.13
C GLN A 75 4.40 -4.13 -12.45
N VAL A 76 5.21 -3.54 -13.33
CA VAL A 76 6.52 -4.12 -13.71
C VAL A 76 7.43 -4.26 -12.48
N ALA A 77 7.49 -3.25 -11.62
CA ALA A 77 8.31 -3.28 -10.41
C ALA A 77 7.90 -4.44 -9.48
N PHE A 78 6.60 -4.60 -9.23
CA PHE A 78 6.05 -5.70 -8.43
C PHE A 78 6.39 -7.07 -9.04
N PHE A 79 6.10 -7.25 -10.33
CA PHE A 79 6.26 -8.52 -11.02
C PHE A 79 7.73 -8.95 -11.10
N THR A 80 8.62 -8.03 -11.45
CA THR A 80 10.06 -8.32 -11.59
C THR A 80 10.79 -8.47 -10.25
N ARG A 81 10.26 -7.91 -9.17
CA ARG A 81 10.77 -8.18 -7.81
C ARG A 81 10.45 -9.61 -7.38
N ARG A 82 9.25 -10.10 -7.68
CA ARG A 82 8.81 -11.45 -7.30
C ARG A 82 9.35 -12.55 -8.22
N TYR A 83 9.41 -12.29 -9.52
CA TYR A 83 9.74 -13.29 -10.55
C TYR A 83 11.01 -12.97 -11.33
N GLY A 84 11.84 -12.08 -10.77
CA GLY A 84 13.14 -11.67 -11.31
C GLY A 84 13.09 -10.68 -12.49
N PRO A 85 14.25 -10.10 -12.86
CA PRO A 85 14.29 -8.99 -13.80
C PRO A 85 14.07 -9.43 -15.25
N ILE A 86 13.49 -8.53 -16.05
CA ILE A 86 13.47 -8.63 -17.52
C ILE A 86 14.57 -7.74 -18.06
N ARG A 87 15.70 -8.30 -18.51
CA ARG A 87 16.88 -7.50 -18.89
C ARG A 87 16.59 -6.73 -20.18
N PRO A 88 17.01 -5.44 -20.26
CA PRO A 88 16.86 -4.68 -21.49
C PRO A 88 17.89 -5.13 -22.52
N PHE A 89 17.44 -5.48 -23.72
CA PHE A 89 18.29 -5.80 -24.86
C PHE A 89 17.92 -4.92 -26.05
N GLY A 90 18.93 -4.30 -26.68
CA GLY A 90 18.75 -3.72 -28.01
C GLY A 90 18.76 -4.80 -29.10
N PRO A 91 18.19 -4.54 -30.29
CA PRO A 91 17.98 -5.53 -31.35
C PRO A 91 19.25 -6.30 -31.73
N GLY A 92 20.37 -5.58 -31.89
CA GLY A 92 21.65 -6.19 -32.27
C GLY A 92 22.26 -7.09 -31.18
N LYS A 93 22.05 -6.74 -29.90
CA LYS A 93 22.51 -7.55 -28.77
C LYS A 93 21.66 -8.81 -28.61
N LEU A 94 20.34 -8.66 -28.77
CA LEU A 94 19.36 -9.74 -28.70
C LEU A 94 19.64 -10.82 -29.76
N ALA A 95 19.86 -10.42 -31.02
CA ALA A 95 20.18 -11.36 -32.10
C ALA A 95 21.52 -12.10 -31.92
N ARG A 96 22.51 -11.46 -31.27
CA ARG A 96 23.84 -12.03 -31.05
C ARG A 96 23.90 -12.97 -29.85
N GLU A 97 23.32 -12.53 -28.73
CA GLU A 97 23.47 -13.21 -27.44
C GLU A 97 22.37 -14.23 -27.16
N ARG A 98 21.28 -14.20 -27.94
CA ARG A 98 20.16 -15.15 -27.85
C ARG A 98 19.70 -15.40 -26.40
N PRO A 99 19.42 -14.34 -25.61
CA PRO A 99 19.17 -14.44 -24.16
C PRO A 99 17.98 -15.33 -23.79
N TRP A 100 17.09 -15.63 -24.74
CA TRP A 100 15.96 -16.53 -24.58
C TRP A 100 16.37 -18.01 -24.40
N GLU A 101 17.60 -18.39 -24.74
CA GLU A 101 18.15 -19.73 -24.46
C GLU A 101 18.50 -19.93 -22.99
N ASN A 102 18.87 -18.85 -22.29
CA ASN A 102 19.21 -18.85 -20.87
C ASN A 102 18.64 -17.58 -20.20
N PRO A 103 17.31 -17.54 -19.98
CA PRO A 103 16.67 -16.42 -19.33
C PRO A 103 17.16 -16.30 -17.89
N ALA A 104 17.34 -15.07 -17.42
CA ALA A 104 17.79 -14.79 -16.06
C ALA A 104 16.68 -14.94 -15.01
N SER A 105 15.42 -15.04 -15.44
CA SER A 105 14.28 -15.05 -14.54
C SER A 105 13.01 -15.66 -15.17
N PRO A 106 12.07 -16.13 -14.34
CA PRO A 106 10.75 -16.53 -14.81
C PRO A 106 10.02 -15.45 -15.62
N ALA A 107 10.08 -14.19 -15.17
CA ALA A 107 9.49 -13.07 -15.90
C ALA A 107 10.09 -12.90 -17.29
N GLU A 108 11.41 -13.04 -17.42
CA GLU A 108 12.10 -12.93 -18.70
C GLU A 108 11.78 -14.10 -19.64
N LYS A 109 11.64 -15.33 -19.11
CA LYS A 109 11.17 -16.47 -19.91
C LYS A 109 9.79 -16.22 -20.48
N LEU A 110 8.82 -15.81 -19.64
CA LEU A 110 7.46 -15.51 -20.08
C LEU A 110 7.42 -14.40 -21.15
N TRP A 111 8.30 -13.40 -21.01
CA TRP A 111 8.44 -12.33 -21.99
C TRP A 111 8.95 -12.84 -23.35
N PHE A 112 9.97 -13.69 -23.37
CA PHE A 112 10.50 -14.29 -24.60
C PHE A 112 9.60 -15.36 -25.23
N LEU A 113 8.66 -15.95 -24.47
CA LEU A 113 7.62 -16.82 -25.01
C LEU A 113 6.44 -16.04 -25.59
N GLY A 114 6.44 -14.69 -25.52
CA GLY A 114 5.32 -13.88 -25.95
C GLY A 114 4.06 -14.08 -25.10
N MET A 115 4.20 -14.53 -23.85
CA MET A 115 3.09 -14.76 -22.92
C MET A 115 2.73 -13.49 -22.15
N ILE A 116 3.71 -12.61 -21.92
CA ILE A 116 3.54 -11.33 -21.24
C ILE A 116 4.19 -10.19 -22.02
N PHE A 117 3.65 -8.98 -21.85
CA PHE A 117 4.10 -7.77 -22.53
C PHE A 117 4.21 -6.62 -21.54
N LYS A 118 5.07 -5.64 -21.87
CA LYS A 118 5.20 -4.40 -21.11
C LYS A 118 4.39 -3.30 -21.79
N GLY A 119 3.80 -2.43 -20.99
CA GLY A 119 3.02 -1.29 -21.46
C GLY A 119 2.89 -0.24 -20.37
N PHE A 120 2.14 0.81 -20.66
CA PHE A 120 1.84 1.86 -19.72
C PHE A 120 0.34 1.96 -19.50
N GLU A 121 -0.07 2.21 -18.26
CA GLU A 121 -1.45 2.51 -17.90
C GLU A 121 -1.53 3.82 -17.13
N VAL A 122 -2.59 4.59 -17.39
CA VAL A 122 -2.90 5.78 -16.62
C VAL A 122 -3.72 5.35 -15.40
N THR A 123 -3.14 5.49 -14.23
CA THR A 123 -3.83 5.34 -12.94
C THR A 123 -4.16 6.73 -12.37
N GLU A 124 -4.92 6.76 -11.27
CA GLU A 124 -5.21 8.01 -10.54
C GLU A 124 -3.93 8.73 -10.09
N THR A 125 -2.82 8.00 -9.96
CA THR A 125 -1.52 8.51 -9.49
C THR A 125 -0.52 8.79 -10.61
N GLY A 126 -0.88 8.57 -11.87
CA GLY A 126 -0.03 8.88 -13.03
C GLY A 126 0.14 7.72 -14.01
N LEU A 127 1.13 7.84 -14.89
CA LEU A 127 1.46 6.81 -15.87
C LEU A 127 2.40 5.78 -15.24
N VAL A 128 1.94 4.53 -15.10
CA VAL A 128 2.72 3.44 -14.50
C VAL A 128 3.04 2.36 -15.54
N GLU A 129 4.23 1.77 -15.42
CA GLU A 129 4.64 0.66 -16.28
C GLU A 129 4.06 -0.66 -15.75
N VAL A 130 3.41 -1.42 -16.62
CA VAL A 130 2.68 -2.64 -16.28
C VAL A 130 3.12 -3.79 -17.17
N VAL A 131 3.24 -4.98 -16.56
CA VAL A 131 3.25 -6.27 -17.27
C VAL A 131 1.80 -6.72 -17.42
N TYR A 132 1.43 -7.16 -18.62
CA TYR A 132 0.09 -7.66 -18.90
C TYR A 132 0.09 -8.84 -19.87
N ILE A 133 -0.98 -9.63 -19.81
CA ILE A 133 -1.33 -10.67 -20.77
C ILE A 133 -2.37 -10.06 -21.74
N PRO A 134 -2.16 -10.13 -23.06
CA PRO A 134 -3.13 -9.63 -24.03
C PRO A 134 -4.48 -10.36 -23.90
N GLU A 135 -5.58 -9.64 -24.12
CA GLU A 135 -6.95 -10.10 -23.78
C GLU A 135 -7.37 -11.36 -24.55
N ASP A 136 -6.96 -11.43 -25.82
CA ASP A 136 -7.13 -12.58 -26.71
C ASP A 136 -6.29 -13.79 -26.29
N LEU A 137 -5.08 -13.56 -25.78
CA LEU A 137 -4.25 -14.64 -25.22
C LEU A 137 -4.76 -15.11 -23.85
N LEU A 138 -5.14 -14.18 -22.97
CA LEU A 138 -5.66 -14.47 -21.63
C LEU A 138 -6.89 -15.38 -21.69
N SER A 139 -7.77 -15.16 -22.67
CA SER A 139 -8.98 -15.97 -22.89
C SER A 139 -8.69 -17.43 -23.28
N LEU A 140 -7.47 -17.72 -23.75
CA LEU A 140 -7.03 -19.06 -24.15
C LEU A 140 -6.23 -19.79 -23.06
N LEU A 141 -5.78 -19.07 -22.03
CA LEU A 141 -5.00 -19.65 -20.95
C LEU A 141 -5.90 -20.42 -19.98
N PRO A 142 -5.45 -21.56 -19.45
CA PRO A 142 -6.21 -22.30 -18.47
C PRO A 142 -6.35 -21.46 -17.21
N SER A 143 -7.58 -21.31 -16.70
CA SER A 143 -7.81 -20.65 -15.43
C SER A 143 -7.13 -21.44 -14.31
N PRO A 144 -6.17 -20.84 -13.60
CA PRO A 144 -5.50 -21.51 -12.50
C PRO A 144 -6.49 -21.76 -11.36
N ALA A 145 -6.24 -22.82 -10.57
CA ALA A 145 -7.04 -23.05 -9.38
C ALA A 145 -7.00 -21.81 -8.47
N PRO A 146 -8.13 -21.42 -7.86
CA PRO A 146 -8.13 -20.38 -6.84
C PRO A 146 -7.10 -20.76 -5.76
N LEU A 147 -6.23 -19.83 -5.38
CA LEU A 147 -5.50 -19.99 -4.15
C LEU A 147 -6.51 -19.79 -3.02
N GLU A 148 -6.55 -20.69 -2.04
CA GLU A 148 -7.13 -20.34 -0.76
C GLU A 148 -6.27 -19.19 -0.22
N GLU A 149 -6.72 -17.96 -0.44
CA GLU A 149 -6.03 -16.76 0.02
C GLU A 149 -6.15 -16.64 1.54
N THR A 150 -5.50 -17.56 2.27
CA THR A 150 -5.26 -17.35 3.69
C THR A 150 -4.30 -16.17 3.78
N PHE A 151 -4.76 -15.10 4.41
CA PHE A 151 -3.86 -14.02 4.78
C PHE A 151 -2.97 -14.60 5.89
N PRO A 152 -1.67 -14.80 5.66
CA PRO A 152 -0.84 -15.71 6.46
C PRO A 152 -0.42 -15.04 7.77
N VAL A 153 -1.39 -14.82 8.66
CA VAL A 153 -1.18 -14.23 9.97
C VAL A 153 -1.06 -15.31 11.03
N GLU A 154 -0.09 -15.14 11.90
CA GLU A 154 0.11 -16.01 13.06
C GLU A 154 -0.79 -15.55 14.20
N VAL A 155 -1.60 -16.48 14.69
CA VAL A 155 -2.37 -16.31 15.92
C VAL A 155 -1.39 -16.36 17.09
N ALA A 156 -1.31 -15.25 17.83
CA ALA A 156 -0.48 -15.14 19.00
C ALA A 156 -1.18 -15.77 20.22
N ALA A 157 -0.38 -16.23 21.18
CA ALA A 157 -0.89 -16.56 22.50
C ALA A 157 -1.46 -15.31 23.19
N GLU A 158 -2.26 -15.53 24.23
CA GLU A 158 -2.80 -14.42 25.01
C GLU A 158 -1.66 -13.65 25.71
N PRO A 159 -1.52 -12.33 25.47
CA PRO A 159 -0.38 -11.55 25.93
C PRO A 159 -0.39 -11.33 27.45
N ALA A 160 0.80 -11.16 28.03
CA ALA A 160 0.97 -10.97 29.48
C ALA A 160 0.34 -9.66 29.99
N ARG A 161 0.49 -8.57 29.22
CA ARG A 161 -0.12 -7.27 29.51
C ARG A 161 -0.99 -6.84 28.34
N LYS A 162 -2.16 -6.28 28.64
CA LYS A 162 -3.15 -5.85 27.65
C LYS A 162 -3.52 -4.39 27.87
N SER A 163 -3.68 -3.65 26.78
CA SER A 163 -4.40 -2.38 26.77
C SER A 163 -5.72 -2.59 26.03
N LYS A 164 -6.82 -2.28 26.70
CA LYS A 164 -8.15 -2.34 26.10
C LYS A 164 -8.27 -1.24 25.04
N ALA A 165 -9.15 -1.45 24.09
CA ALA A 165 -9.51 -0.41 23.14
C ALA A 165 -10.33 0.66 23.89
N GLU A 166 -9.68 1.76 24.26
CA GLU A 166 -10.31 2.91 24.89
C GLU A 166 -10.47 4.03 23.85
N PRO A 167 -11.58 4.80 23.86
CA PRO A 167 -11.85 5.83 22.87
C PRO A 167 -11.05 7.11 23.16
N TYR A 168 -9.72 7.01 23.33
CA TYR A 168 -8.81 8.11 23.64
C TYR A 168 -9.03 9.32 22.74
N LEU A 169 -9.20 9.10 21.45
CA LEU A 169 -9.38 10.16 20.46
C LEU A 169 -10.70 10.91 20.66
N THR A 170 -11.78 10.21 21.03
CA THR A 170 -13.09 10.83 21.30
C THR A 170 -13.04 11.68 22.58
N GLU A 171 -12.46 11.14 23.65
CA GLU A 171 -12.32 11.85 24.92
C GLU A 171 -11.38 13.06 24.80
N ALA A 172 -10.25 12.89 24.11
CA ALA A 172 -9.30 13.97 23.86
C ALA A 172 -9.91 15.07 22.99
N LEU A 173 -10.69 14.71 21.97
CA LEU A 173 -11.43 15.67 21.14
C LEU A 173 -12.47 16.46 21.97
N PHE A 174 -13.16 15.81 22.90
CA PHE A 174 -14.06 16.52 23.82
C PHE A 174 -13.30 17.53 24.70
N LEU A 175 -12.19 17.11 25.33
CA LEU A 175 -11.36 17.98 26.17
C LEU A 175 -10.77 19.14 25.37
N TYR A 176 -10.35 18.88 24.14
CA TYR A 176 -9.86 19.87 23.19
C TYR A 176 -10.91 20.97 22.91
N LEU A 177 -12.15 20.58 22.59
CA LEU A 177 -13.24 21.53 22.37
C LEU A 177 -13.59 22.34 23.63
N VAL A 178 -13.55 21.71 24.82
CA VAL A 178 -13.79 22.41 26.09
C VAL A 178 -12.70 23.45 26.37
N TYR A 179 -11.44 23.13 26.08
CA TYR A 179 -10.32 24.06 26.23
C TYR A 179 -10.47 25.26 25.30
N LEU A 180 -10.71 25.02 24.00
CA LEU A 180 -10.93 26.10 23.02
C LEU A 180 -12.15 26.97 23.35
N GLN A 181 -13.20 26.39 23.93
CA GLN A 181 -14.36 27.15 24.36
C GLN A 181 -13.97 28.18 25.44
N LYS A 182 -13.15 27.77 26.41
CA LYS A 182 -12.81 28.56 27.60
C LYS A 182 -11.66 29.53 27.37
N GLU A 183 -10.63 29.11 26.66
CA GLU A 183 -9.40 29.87 26.50
C GLU A 183 -9.42 30.71 25.21
N PRO A 184 -8.83 31.92 25.22
CA PRO A 184 -8.67 32.75 24.03
C PRO A 184 -7.43 32.30 23.23
N VAL A 185 -7.55 31.20 22.49
CA VAL A 185 -6.43 30.65 21.70
C VAL A 185 -6.31 31.39 20.37
N GLN A 186 -5.25 32.18 20.21
CA GLN A 186 -4.93 32.83 18.93
C GLN A 186 -4.15 31.86 18.03
N PRO A 187 -4.54 31.68 16.76
CA PRO A 187 -3.81 30.81 15.84
C PRO A 187 -2.45 31.43 15.48
N VAL A 188 -1.44 30.58 15.22
CA VAL A 188 -0.14 31.02 14.68
C VAL A 188 -0.30 31.36 13.20
N TYR A 189 -0.91 30.45 12.44
CA TYR A 189 -1.29 30.61 11.04
C TYR A 189 -2.56 29.79 10.78
N GLU A 190 -3.58 30.39 10.16
CA GLU A 190 -4.90 29.78 9.94
C GLU A 190 -5.53 29.18 11.22
N LEU A 191 -5.48 27.85 11.38
CA LEU A 191 -6.00 27.14 12.55
C LEU A 191 -4.90 26.42 13.36
N GLU A 192 -3.63 26.68 13.06
CA GLU A 192 -2.50 26.11 13.79
C GLU A 192 -2.47 26.60 15.25
N LEU A 193 -2.37 25.66 16.19
CA LEU A 193 -2.30 25.94 17.61
C LEU A 193 -0.94 26.56 18.01
N PRO A 194 -0.91 27.56 18.89
CA PRO A 194 0.34 28.03 19.49
C PRO A 194 0.88 27.01 20.49
N ASP A 195 2.21 26.99 20.70
CA ASP A 195 2.86 25.99 21.56
C ASP A 195 2.35 26.01 23.00
N ALA A 196 2.07 27.20 23.56
CA ALA A 196 1.47 27.33 24.88
C ALA A 196 0.09 26.61 24.99
N ALA A 197 -0.71 26.62 23.92
CA ALA A 197 -1.97 25.90 23.90
C ALA A 197 -1.74 24.38 23.76
N LYS A 198 -0.75 23.96 22.97
CA LYS A 198 -0.37 22.55 22.83
C LYS A 198 0.07 21.96 24.17
N GLU A 199 0.96 22.64 24.88
CA GLU A 199 1.44 22.25 26.21
C GLU A 199 0.29 22.14 27.23
N ALA A 200 -0.60 23.14 27.28
CA ALA A 200 -1.75 23.13 28.17
C ALA A 200 -2.70 21.95 27.89
N LEU A 201 -2.97 21.66 26.61
CA LEU A 201 -3.82 20.54 26.19
C LEU A 201 -3.20 19.19 26.56
N VAL A 202 -1.90 19.00 26.34
CA VAL A 202 -1.16 17.80 26.75
C VAL A 202 -1.27 17.57 28.26
N GLU A 203 -1.08 18.61 29.07
CA GLU A 203 -1.21 18.49 30.53
C GLU A 203 -2.66 18.20 30.97
N ILE A 204 -3.67 18.73 30.27
CA ILE A 204 -5.07 18.37 30.48
C ILE A 204 -5.30 16.89 30.20
N PHE A 205 -4.79 16.37 29.08
CA PHE A 205 -4.92 14.98 28.68
C PHE A 205 -4.31 14.03 29.72
N LYS A 206 -3.07 14.30 30.15
CA LYS A 206 -2.40 13.54 31.24
C LYS A 206 -3.19 13.58 32.54
N LYS A 207 -3.63 14.76 32.98
CA LYS A 207 -4.40 14.93 34.24
C LYS A 207 -5.74 14.20 34.20
N ARG A 208 -6.36 14.10 33.03
CA ARG A 208 -7.63 13.38 32.81
C ARG A 208 -7.44 11.90 32.50
N LYS A 209 -6.20 11.40 32.46
CA LYS A 209 -5.84 10.02 32.09
C LYS A 209 -6.24 9.65 30.65
N VAL A 210 -6.36 10.65 29.77
CA VAL A 210 -6.56 10.46 28.33
C VAL A 210 -5.18 10.46 27.67
N TRP A 211 -4.37 9.46 27.99
CA TRP A 211 -2.97 9.37 27.58
C TRP A 211 -2.65 7.92 27.21
N PRO A 212 -2.59 7.58 25.91
CA PRO A 212 -2.42 6.21 25.47
C PRO A 212 -1.04 5.68 25.88
N PRO A 213 -0.88 4.34 26.00
CA PRO A 213 0.36 3.74 26.50
C PRO A 213 1.55 3.90 25.54
N ILE A 214 1.29 4.15 24.27
CA ILE A 214 2.29 4.35 23.22
C ILE A 214 1.84 5.49 22.29
N TRP A 215 2.81 6.18 21.71
CA TRP A 215 2.60 7.29 20.76
C TRP A 215 1.80 8.49 21.32
N ALA A 216 1.75 8.66 22.64
CA ALA A 216 0.88 9.64 23.27
C ALA A 216 1.13 11.10 22.85
N ASP A 217 2.38 11.46 22.55
CA ASP A 217 2.73 12.80 22.08
C ASP A 217 2.11 13.14 20.70
N LEU A 218 1.75 12.12 19.91
CA LEU A 218 1.09 12.26 18.60
C LEU A 218 -0.44 12.30 18.70
N LEU A 219 -1.02 12.08 19.90
CA LEU A 219 -2.46 12.13 20.09
C LEU A 219 -3.02 13.53 19.83
N LEU A 220 -2.40 14.59 20.36
CA LEU A 220 -2.90 15.96 20.18
C LEU A 220 -2.89 16.41 18.70
N PRO A 221 -1.79 16.24 17.95
CA PRO A 221 -1.79 16.50 16.50
C PRO A 221 -2.92 15.76 15.76
N CYS A 222 -3.14 14.49 16.08
CA CYS A 222 -4.23 13.69 15.51
C CYS A 222 -5.62 14.25 15.88
N VAL A 223 -5.86 14.59 17.15
CA VAL A 223 -7.09 15.23 17.64
C VAL A 223 -7.36 16.52 16.89
N HIS A 224 -6.34 17.37 16.74
CA HIS A 224 -6.45 18.63 16.03
C HIS A 224 -6.85 18.39 14.57
N SER A 225 -6.17 17.48 13.88
CA SER A 225 -6.46 17.16 12.48
C SER A 225 -7.88 16.59 12.28
N VAL A 226 -8.36 15.74 13.19
CA VAL A 226 -9.74 15.23 13.18
C VAL A 226 -10.75 16.35 13.47
N ALA A 227 -10.46 17.26 14.40
CA ALA A 227 -11.31 18.42 14.67
C ALA A 227 -11.49 19.31 13.43
N LEU A 228 -10.42 19.51 12.66
CA LEU A 228 -10.45 20.23 11.39
C LEU A 228 -11.27 19.48 10.33
N SER A 229 -11.01 18.18 10.15
CA SER A 229 -11.71 17.32 9.18
C SER A 229 -13.23 17.28 9.43
N LEU A 230 -13.65 17.24 10.71
CA LEU A 230 -15.05 17.29 11.12
C LEU A 230 -15.67 18.71 11.12
N GLY A 231 -14.89 19.76 10.82
CA GLY A 231 -15.36 21.15 10.85
C GLY A 231 -15.75 21.64 12.25
N LEU A 232 -15.23 21.02 13.31
CA LEU A 232 -15.62 21.30 14.69
C LEU A 232 -15.03 22.59 15.24
N VAL A 233 -14.07 23.20 14.55
CA VAL A 233 -13.42 24.45 14.95
C VAL A 233 -13.41 25.46 13.81
N ARG A 234 -13.40 26.74 14.17
CA ARG A 234 -13.26 27.87 13.24
C ARG A 234 -12.51 29.00 13.89
N VAL A 235 -12.02 29.94 13.09
CA VAL A 235 -11.56 31.24 13.61
C VAL A 235 -12.77 32.14 13.81
N GLU A 236 -12.95 32.64 15.03
CA GLU A 236 -13.99 33.60 15.39
C GLU A 236 -13.36 34.75 16.18
N SER A 237 -13.52 35.98 15.68
CA SER A 237 -12.92 37.19 16.27
C SER A 237 -11.42 37.06 16.56
N GLY A 238 -10.66 36.36 15.69
CA GLY A 238 -9.21 36.16 15.83
C GLY A 238 -8.79 35.03 16.78
N PHE A 239 -9.72 34.22 17.28
CA PHE A 239 -9.43 33.08 18.14
C PHE A 239 -9.97 31.78 17.54
N ILE A 240 -9.28 30.66 17.78
CA ILE A 240 -9.78 29.33 17.45
C ILE A 240 -10.90 28.99 18.45
N LYS A 241 -12.12 28.78 17.94
CA LYS A 241 -13.30 28.48 18.73
C LYS A 241 -14.06 27.26 18.18
N PRO A 242 -14.77 26.51 19.03
CA PRO A 242 -15.66 25.45 18.58
C PRO A 242 -16.74 26.01 17.64
N HIS A 243 -16.98 25.36 16.50
CA HIS A 243 -18.01 25.74 15.55
C HIS A 243 -19.39 25.22 16.03
N PRO A 244 -20.31 26.09 16.50
CA PRO A 244 -21.53 25.65 17.20
C PRO A 244 -22.43 24.78 16.33
N ASP A 245 -22.53 25.05 15.02
CA ASP A 245 -23.39 24.29 14.11
C ASP A 245 -22.95 22.83 13.91
N TYR A 246 -21.66 22.52 14.07
CA TYR A 246 -21.13 21.15 13.96
C TYR A 246 -20.91 20.50 15.34
N VAL A 247 -20.46 21.28 16.33
CA VAL A 247 -20.18 20.79 17.68
C VAL A 247 -21.47 20.39 18.42
N ARG A 248 -22.57 21.14 18.26
CA ARG A 248 -23.84 20.81 18.95
C ARG A 248 -24.43 19.47 18.48
N PRO A 249 -24.56 19.19 17.16
CA PRO A 249 -24.95 17.86 16.70
C PRO A 249 -23.99 16.76 17.17
N TRP A 250 -22.67 16.98 17.07
CA TRP A 250 -21.68 16.00 17.50
C TRP A 250 -21.79 15.65 18.98
N LEU A 251 -22.00 16.63 19.86
CA LEU A 251 -22.22 16.41 21.30
C LEU A 251 -23.56 15.73 21.65
N LYS A 252 -24.56 15.80 20.75
CA LYS A 252 -25.86 15.13 20.91
C LYS A 252 -25.90 13.74 20.29
N ALA A 253 -24.99 13.46 19.35
CA ALA A 253 -24.87 12.17 18.71
C ALA A 253 -24.57 11.07 19.73
N SER A 254 -25.05 9.86 19.44
CA SER A 254 -24.72 8.64 20.17
C SER A 254 -23.22 8.33 20.12
N GLN A 255 -22.75 7.46 21.00
CA GLN A 255 -21.36 7.01 21.00
C GLN A 255 -20.96 6.41 19.64
N TRP A 256 -21.82 5.56 19.08
CA TRP A 256 -21.60 4.94 17.77
C TRP A 256 -21.50 5.96 16.63
N GLU A 257 -22.39 6.95 16.59
CA GLU A 257 -22.35 8.01 15.57
C GLU A 257 -21.08 8.86 15.67
N ARG A 258 -20.61 9.18 16.89
CA ARG A 258 -19.35 9.91 17.07
C ARG A 258 -18.14 9.10 16.62
N LEU A 259 -18.09 7.82 17.01
CA LEU A 259 -17.00 6.91 16.60
C LEU A 259 -16.98 6.74 15.09
N THR A 260 -18.14 6.54 14.46
CA THR A 260 -18.26 6.44 12.99
C THR A 260 -17.81 7.72 12.32
N GLY A 261 -18.21 8.89 12.84
CA GLY A 261 -17.78 10.18 12.32
C GLY A 261 -16.26 10.38 12.43
N ILE A 262 -15.66 10.06 13.58
CA ILE A 262 -14.21 10.11 13.80
C ILE A 262 -13.48 9.14 12.88
N TRP A 263 -13.97 7.91 12.74
CA TRP A 263 -13.41 6.89 11.86
C TRP A 263 -13.35 7.39 10.42
N GLN A 264 -14.46 7.89 9.88
CA GLN A 264 -14.51 8.43 8.51
C GLN A 264 -13.61 9.66 8.36
N ALA A 265 -13.66 10.58 9.34
CA ALA A 265 -12.83 11.77 9.34
C ALA A 265 -11.33 11.47 9.38
N TRP A 266 -10.91 10.40 10.06
CA TRP A 266 -9.53 9.89 10.02
C TRP A 266 -9.23 9.19 8.70
N LEU A 267 -10.09 8.27 8.24
CA LEU A 267 -9.86 7.48 7.04
C LEU A 267 -9.67 8.36 5.80
N ASP A 268 -10.43 9.46 5.70
CA ASP A 268 -10.41 10.40 4.57
C ASP A 268 -9.49 11.61 4.75
N ASN A 269 -8.79 11.71 5.89
CA ASN A 269 -7.95 12.87 6.20
C ASN A 269 -6.70 12.95 5.31
N LEU A 270 -6.55 13.99 4.50
CA LEU A 270 -5.31 14.23 3.75
C LEU A 270 -4.25 14.98 4.56
N ASN A 271 -4.65 15.73 5.59
CA ASN A 271 -3.79 16.64 6.34
C ASN A 271 -3.11 15.96 7.54
N TRP A 272 -3.66 14.85 8.02
CA TRP A 272 -2.92 13.92 8.87
C TRP A 272 -2.18 12.94 7.96
N ASN A 273 -0.86 12.90 8.02
CA ASN A 273 -0.07 11.95 7.23
C ASN A 273 0.86 11.19 8.17
N GLU A 274 0.43 10.00 8.58
CA GLU A 274 1.12 9.17 9.57
C GLU A 274 2.58 8.92 9.23
N LEU A 275 2.93 8.83 7.95
CA LEU A 275 4.31 8.62 7.50
C LEU A 275 5.21 9.82 7.86
N TRP A 276 4.66 11.03 7.83
CA TRP A 276 5.36 12.27 8.18
C TRP A 276 5.39 12.53 9.69
N GLU A 277 4.43 11.97 10.43
CA GLU A 277 4.31 12.10 11.88
C GLU A 277 5.18 11.08 12.64
N LEU A 278 5.61 10.00 11.96
CA LEU A 278 6.44 8.95 12.53
C LEU A 278 7.80 9.49 13.01
N PRO A 279 8.11 9.47 14.33
CA PRO A 279 9.37 9.99 14.85
C PRO A 279 10.60 9.20 14.39
N ALA A 280 10.40 7.95 13.97
CA ALA A 280 11.45 7.09 13.42
C ALA A 280 11.84 7.45 11.98
N LEU A 281 11.11 8.36 11.33
CA LEU A 281 11.31 8.75 9.94
C LEU A 281 11.45 10.27 9.83
N ARG A 282 12.38 10.70 8.97
CA ARG A 282 12.50 12.10 8.56
C ARG A 282 12.17 12.21 7.08
N CYS A 283 10.96 12.66 6.78
CA CYS A 283 10.53 12.95 5.42
C CYS A 283 11.07 14.32 4.97
N GLU A 284 11.65 14.39 3.77
CA GLU A 284 12.13 15.64 3.17
C GLU A 284 11.19 16.09 2.05
N ASP A 285 10.79 17.37 2.08
CA ASP A 285 9.92 17.96 1.05
C ASP A 285 10.72 18.28 -0.23
N THR A 286 10.97 17.26 -1.05
CA THR A 286 11.60 17.39 -2.37
C THR A 286 10.59 17.34 -3.53
N GLY A 287 9.30 17.48 -3.22
CA GLY A 287 8.20 17.44 -4.20
C GLY A 287 7.51 16.08 -4.37
N TRP A 288 8.02 15.00 -3.76
CA TRP A 288 7.29 13.74 -3.69
C TRP A 288 6.13 13.84 -2.69
N ARG A 289 5.05 13.10 -2.92
CA ARG A 289 3.88 13.05 -2.04
C ARG A 289 3.38 11.61 -1.96
N ASN A 290 2.87 11.22 -0.80
CA ASN A 290 2.10 9.99 -0.61
C ASN A 290 0.63 10.34 -0.30
N ASP A 291 -0.30 9.45 -0.64
CA ASP A 291 -1.69 9.55 -0.19
C ASP A 291 -1.87 8.71 1.08
N PRO A 292 -2.02 9.33 2.27
CA PRO A 292 -2.21 8.57 3.51
C PRO A 292 -3.53 7.78 3.53
N ARG A 293 -4.56 8.22 2.79
CA ARG A 293 -5.86 7.54 2.74
C ARG A 293 -5.75 6.18 2.07
N LEU A 294 -4.92 6.09 1.03
CA LEU A 294 -4.65 4.82 0.34
C LEU A 294 -4.06 3.81 1.31
N ALA A 295 -3.00 4.20 2.04
CA ALA A 295 -2.35 3.34 3.02
C ALA A 295 -3.32 2.85 4.10
N ARG A 296 -4.12 3.76 4.68
CA ARG A 296 -5.13 3.41 5.69
C ARG A 296 -6.16 2.41 5.16
N ARG A 297 -6.77 2.70 4.00
CA ARG A 297 -7.80 1.84 3.40
C ARG A 297 -7.25 0.44 3.09
N ARG A 298 -6.02 0.35 2.60
CA ARG A 298 -5.35 -0.93 2.37
C ARG A 298 -5.10 -1.69 3.67
N ILE A 299 -4.52 -1.06 4.69
CA ILE A 299 -4.28 -1.71 5.99
C ILE A 299 -5.59 -2.19 6.62
N VAL A 300 -6.65 -1.38 6.59
CA VAL A 300 -7.99 -1.77 7.07
C VAL A 300 -8.55 -2.96 6.29
N SER A 301 -8.36 -3.01 4.97
CA SER A 301 -8.79 -4.16 4.17
C SER A 301 -8.06 -5.45 4.54
N PHE A 302 -6.79 -5.38 4.94
CA PHE A 302 -6.06 -6.55 5.44
C PHE A 302 -6.58 -7.00 6.81
N LEU A 303 -6.93 -6.06 7.69
CA LEU A 303 -7.53 -6.40 8.99
C LEU A 303 -8.83 -7.19 8.85
N SER A 304 -9.66 -6.92 7.82
CA SER A 304 -10.88 -7.70 7.56
C SER A 304 -10.64 -9.15 7.12
N ARG A 305 -9.40 -9.52 6.82
CA ARG A 305 -9.00 -10.89 6.45
C ARG A 305 -8.43 -11.67 7.64
N CYS A 306 -8.22 -11.01 8.77
CA CYS A 306 -7.69 -11.64 9.96
C CYS A 306 -8.76 -12.45 10.71
N PRO A 307 -8.38 -13.51 11.46
CA PRO A 307 -9.31 -14.23 12.33
C PRO A 307 -9.96 -13.31 13.36
N GLU A 308 -11.29 -13.40 13.49
CA GLU A 308 -12.06 -12.64 14.48
C GLU A 308 -11.75 -13.11 15.91
N GLU A 309 -11.83 -12.18 16.87
CA GLU A 309 -11.68 -12.40 18.32
C GLU A 309 -10.33 -13.00 18.79
N GLN A 310 -9.34 -13.14 17.90
CA GLN A 310 -8.04 -13.73 18.21
C GLN A 310 -6.95 -12.67 18.34
N TRP A 311 -5.95 -12.96 19.18
CA TRP A 311 -4.71 -12.18 19.22
C TRP A 311 -3.86 -12.53 18.00
N ILE A 312 -3.39 -11.51 17.29
CA ILE A 312 -2.60 -11.66 16.07
C ILE A 312 -1.22 -11.07 16.33
N SER A 313 -0.18 -11.79 15.91
CA SER A 313 1.20 -11.29 15.97
C SER A 313 1.34 -10.06 15.06
N LEU A 314 1.86 -8.98 15.63
CA LEU A 314 2.03 -7.71 14.91
C LEU A 314 3.10 -7.87 13.81
N ASP A 315 4.15 -8.65 14.08
CA ASP A 315 5.20 -8.99 13.12
C ASP A 315 4.67 -9.84 11.96
N SER A 316 3.84 -10.86 12.26
CA SER A 316 3.29 -11.71 11.20
C SER A 316 2.30 -10.94 10.31
N PHE A 317 1.53 -10.01 10.88
CA PHE A 317 0.66 -9.13 10.10
C PHE A 317 1.45 -8.22 9.14
N VAL A 318 2.53 -7.62 9.63
CA VAL A 318 3.43 -6.79 8.79
C VAL A 318 4.07 -7.63 7.68
N ALA A 319 4.57 -8.83 8.02
CA ALA A 319 5.15 -9.76 7.07
C ALA A 319 4.14 -10.23 6.01
N ALA A 320 2.90 -10.52 6.42
CA ALA A 320 1.81 -10.92 5.52
C ALA A 320 1.47 -9.82 4.51
N ILE A 321 1.41 -8.55 4.94
CA ILE A 321 1.22 -7.41 4.00
C ILE A 321 2.41 -7.32 3.04
N LYS A 322 3.64 -7.44 3.54
CA LYS A 322 4.86 -7.42 2.71
C LYS A 322 4.85 -8.50 1.63
N GLU A 323 4.30 -9.66 1.93
CA GLU A 323 4.21 -10.78 0.99
C GLU A 323 3.09 -10.60 -0.05
N VAL A 324 1.92 -10.14 0.40
CA VAL A 324 0.70 -10.07 -0.42
C VAL A 324 0.64 -8.80 -1.26
N GLU A 325 0.84 -7.62 -0.66
CA GLU A 325 0.77 -6.31 -1.33
C GLU A 325 1.82 -5.35 -0.73
N PRO A 326 3.12 -5.61 -0.95
CA PRO A 326 4.20 -4.75 -0.45
C PRO A 326 4.08 -3.30 -0.88
N ASP A 327 3.51 -3.07 -2.07
CA ASP A 327 3.39 -1.76 -2.71
C ASP A 327 2.12 -0.99 -2.27
N PHE A 328 1.43 -1.41 -1.19
CA PHE A 328 0.15 -0.86 -0.76
C PHE A 328 0.12 0.67 -0.55
N GLN A 329 1.28 1.30 -0.32
CA GLN A 329 1.44 2.76 -0.21
C GLN A 329 1.96 3.43 -1.48
N ARG A 330 2.53 2.64 -2.40
CA ARG A 330 3.27 3.10 -3.57
C ARG A 330 2.59 2.56 -4.83
N PRO A 331 1.57 3.25 -5.36
CA PRO A 331 0.89 2.84 -6.59
C PRO A 331 1.77 2.72 -7.82
N ASP A 332 3.02 3.18 -7.81
CA ASP A 332 4.00 3.01 -8.88
C ASP A 332 5.02 1.91 -8.59
N GLY A 333 4.99 1.31 -7.39
CA GLY A 333 5.94 0.31 -6.91
C GLY A 333 7.38 0.83 -6.79
N ASN A 334 7.60 2.14 -6.80
CA ASN A 334 8.93 2.73 -6.84
C ASN A 334 9.42 3.15 -5.44
N TYR A 335 10.43 2.44 -4.94
CA TYR A 335 11.01 2.66 -3.61
C TYR A 335 12.16 3.68 -3.60
N ASN A 336 12.51 4.24 -4.76
CA ASN A 336 13.64 5.17 -4.90
C ASN A 336 13.20 6.63 -5.06
N THR A 337 11.90 6.92 -4.96
CA THR A 337 11.33 8.26 -5.21
C THR A 337 11.02 9.04 -3.93
N TRP A 338 10.94 8.36 -2.78
CA TRP A 338 10.61 9.01 -1.52
C TRP A 338 11.89 9.34 -0.76
N TYR A 339 12.12 10.63 -0.55
CA TYR A 339 13.30 11.12 0.17
C TYR A 339 13.02 11.08 1.68
N ILE A 340 13.22 9.89 2.25
CA ILE A 340 13.04 9.60 3.68
C ILE A 340 14.39 9.22 4.26
N ARG A 341 14.69 9.72 5.47
CA ARG A 341 15.91 9.40 6.20
C ARG A 341 15.60 8.81 7.57
N ASP A 342 16.52 7.99 8.05
CA ASP A 342 16.62 7.68 9.46
C ASP A 342 17.10 8.95 10.20
N PRO A 343 16.35 9.47 11.19
CA PRO A 343 16.70 10.70 11.90
C PRO A 343 17.94 10.54 12.80
N THR A 344 18.27 9.32 13.20
CA THR A 344 19.43 9.02 14.06
C THR A 344 20.71 8.91 13.25
N THR A 345 20.67 8.14 12.15
CA THR A 345 21.88 7.86 11.34
C THR A 345 22.05 8.84 10.18
N GLY A 346 20.99 9.53 9.76
CA GLY A 346 20.95 10.39 8.58
C GLY A 346 20.96 9.62 7.25
N GLN A 347 20.95 8.28 7.29
CA GLN A 347 20.94 7.43 6.09
C GLN A 347 19.62 7.58 5.35
N TYR A 348 19.69 7.67 4.02
CA TYR A 348 18.50 7.57 3.17
C TYR A 348 17.93 6.16 3.17
N LEU A 349 16.62 6.07 3.38
CA LEU A 349 15.84 4.84 3.39
C LEU A 349 15.18 4.62 2.01
N MET A 350 16.01 4.59 0.97
CA MET A 350 15.58 4.39 -0.42
C MET A 350 15.85 2.96 -0.86
N GLY A 351 14.89 2.33 -1.53
CA GLY A 351 14.99 0.95 -1.96
C GLY A 351 14.17 -0.01 -1.09
N PHE A 352 13.88 -1.18 -1.65
CA PHE A 352 13.00 -2.17 -1.04
C PHE A 352 13.63 -2.83 0.21
N GLU A 353 14.95 -2.80 0.34
CA GLU A 353 15.69 -3.25 1.53
C GLU A 353 15.28 -2.49 2.80
N HIS A 354 14.80 -1.25 2.66
CA HIS A 354 14.33 -0.41 3.76
C HIS A 354 12.82 -0.57 4.03
N TRP A 355 12.15 -1.54 3.39
CA TRP A 355 10.69 -1.70 3.48
C TRP A 355 10.19 -1.83 4.91
N GLU A 356 10.90 -2.59 5.75
CA GLU A 356 10.50 -2.75 7.15
C GLU A 356 10.63 -1.44 7.94
N GLN A 357 11.66 -0.64 7.63
CA GLN A 357 11.95 0.60 8.33
C GLN A 357 10.96 1.71 7.98
N VAL A 358 10.38 1.69 6.77
CA VAL A 358 9.43 2.71 6.29
C VAL A 358 8.01 2.17 6.32
N GLU A 359 7.69 1.20 5.46
CA GLU A 359 6.35 0.65 5.33
C GLU A 359 5.93 -0.19 6.54
N GLY A 360 6.82 -1.03 7.05
CA GLY A 360 6.59 -1.81 8.27
C GLY A 360 6.34 -0.91 9.49
N ALA A 361 7.17 0.12 9.68
CA ALA A 361 7.00 1.11 10.75
C ALA A 361 5.64 1.84 10.65
N LEU A 362 5.18 2.18 9.45
CA LEU A 362 3.85 2.77 9.25
C LEU A 362 2.72 1.85 9.67
N ILE A 363 2.75 0.59 9.23
CA ILE A 363 1.72 -0.39 9.61
C ILE A 363 1.65 -0.46 11.14
N ARG A 364 2.80 -0.64 11.80
CA ARG A 364 2.89 -0.72 13.27
C ARG A 364 2.30 0.51 13.94
N PHE A 365 2.62 1.71 13.45
CA PHE A 365 2.10 2.94 14.00
C PHE A 365 0.59 3.10 13.80
N ILE A 366 0.05 2.76 12.62
CA ILE A 366 -1.39 2.83 12.37
C ILE A 366 -2.16 1.90 13.32
N LEU A 367 -1.70 0.67 13.54
CA LEU A 367 -2.34 -0.29 14.44
C LEU A 367 -2.24 0.13 15.92
N THR A 368 -1.07 0.61 16.34
CA THR A 368 -0.77 0.88 17.76
C THR A 368 -1.08 2.31 18.19
N GLY A 369 -1.27 3.21 17.23
CA GLY A 369 -1.63 4.62 17.41
C GLY A 369 -3.08 4.86 17.00
N PRO A 370 -3.37 5.43 15.81
CA PRO A 370 -4.72 5.84 15.42
C PRO A 370 -5.82 4.79 15.63
N LEU A 371 -5.63 3.54 15.21
CA LEU A 371 -6.64 2.49 15.38
C LEU A 371 -6.88 2.17 16.87
N HIS A 372 -5.82 2.16 17.68
CA HIS A 372 -5.95 2.02 19.12
C HIS A 372 -6.65 3.24 19.76
N TRP A 373 -6.28 4.46 19.37
CA TRP A 373 -6.86 5.70 19.92
C TRP A 373 -8.33 5.89 19.57
N ILE A 374 -8.76 5.44 18.39
CA ILE A 374 -10.18 5.44 18.01
C ILE A 374 -10.97 4.45 18.88
N GLY A 375 -10.32 3.40 19.38
CA GLY A 375 -10.93 2.34 20.17
C GLY A 375 -11.33 1.11 19.34
N VAL A 376 -10.75 0.90 18.16
CA VAL A 376 -10.97 -0.32 17.35
C VAL A 376 -9.98 -1.43 17.63
N MET A 377 -8.85 -1.11 18.28
CA MET A 377 -7.73 -2.02 18.45
C MET A 377 -7.36 -2.19 19.93
N GLU A 378 -7.33 -3.43 20.39
CA GLU A 378 -6.66 -3.83 21.63
C GLU A 378 -5.20 -4.16 21.36
N LEU A 379 -4.33 -3.86 22.32
CA LEU A 379 -2.88 -4.06 22.19
C LEU A 379 -2.36 -5.02 23.26
N GLY A 380 -1.43 -5.88 22.86
CA GLY A 380 -0.81 -6.90 23.68
C GLY A 380 0.69 -6.68 23.81
N TRP A 381 1.21 -6.85 25.03
CA TRP A 381 2.63 -6.80 25.35
C TRP A 381 3.04 -8.07 26.07
N ASP A 382 4.26 -8.51 25.76
CA ASP A 382 4.99 -9.48 26.56
C ASP A 382 5.96 -8.73 27.49
N GLU A 383 7.22 -9.15 27.58
CA GLU A 383 8.20 -8.57 28.52
C GLU A 383 8.75 -7.18 28.09
N GLY A 384 8.42 -6.70 26.89
CA GLY A 384 8.95 -5.46 26.31
C GLY A 384 8.06 -4.21 26.43
N GLU A 385 8.61 -3.06 26.03
CA GLU A 385 7.89 -1.77 26.03
C GLU A 385 7.00 -1.57 24.78
N ALA A 386 7.33 -2.23 23.68
CA ALA A 386 6.56 -2.19 22.44
C ALA A 386 5.49 -3.29 22.41
N PRO A 387 4.29 -3.02 21.87
CA PRO A 387 3.27 -4.04 21.68
C PRO A 387 3.74 -5.06 20.63
N VAL A 388 3.44 -6.33 20.89
CA VAL A 388 3.84 -7.49 20.06
C VAL A 388 2.66 -8.14 19.37
N SER A 389 1.45 -7.89 19.85
CA SER A 389 0.22 -8.44 19.29
C SER A 389 -0.92 -7.44 19.38
N PHE A 390 -1.95 -7.68 18.59
CA PHE A 390 -3.17 -6.88 18.58
C PHE A 390 -4.40 -7.76 18.43
N ARG A 391 -5.57 -7.21 18.76
CA ARG A 391 -6.86 -7.85 18.56
C ARG A 391 -7.91 -6.80 18.23
N LEU A 392 -8.76 -7.07 17.25
CA LEU A 392 -9.90 -6.21 16.94
C LEU A 392 -10.86 -6.18 18.13
N SER A 393 -11.26 -4.98 18.54
CA SER A 393 -12.22 -4.81 19.62
C SER A 393 -13.63 -5.17 19.15
N PRO A 394 -14.42 -5.90 19.96
CA PRO A 394 -15.85 -6.06 19.71
C PRO A 394 -16.54 -4.72 20.04
N ILE A 395 -16.70 -3.84 19.04
CA ILE A 395 -17.47 -2.59 19.17
C ILE A 395 -18.96 -2.85 18.96
#